data_AF-A0A926BTM8-F1
#
_entry.id   AF-A0A926BTM8-F1
#
_cell.length_a   1.000
_cell.length_b   1.000
_cell.length_c   1.000
_cell.angle_alpha   90.00
_cell.angle_beta   90.00
_cell.angle_gamma   90.00
#
_symmetry.space_group_name_H-M   'P 1'
#
loop_
_entity.id
_entity.type
_entity.pdbx_description
1 polymer ?
#
loop_
_entity_poly.entity_id
_entity_poly.type
_entity_poly.pdbx_seq_one_letter_code
_entity_poly.pdbx_strand_id
1 'polypeptide(L)'
;IARAPLGGGVDPYTGPDPATVYDWYRLPDTWISRAHLSREFPLADLLGAGVGRSAIIVALDVENFLNMTGPADYYRDLSGLSSGPDFDVESIRVKGDFSATLHYQSADAQRPETYSRDQYDVFGARLYNAYIDDNLDGVVTQDEKFSGYQRWVSTRQSLRENYQFPRQAYLRVGFRF
;
A
#
# COMPACT_ATOMS: atom_id res chain seq x y z
N ILE A 1 32.77 21.91 7.10
CA ILE A 1 33.54 21.07 6.15
C ILE A 1 34.38 20.12 6.98
N ALA A 2 33.95 18.86 7.11
CA ALA A 2 34.72 17.80 7.76
C ALA A 2 34.75 16.60 6.78
N ARG A 3 35.96 16.12 6.51
CA ARG A 3 36.28 15.12 5.49
C ARG A 3 35.85 13.73 5.93
N ALA A 4 35.27 12.96 5.02
CA ALA A 4 35.12 11.51 5.15
C ALA A 4 36.49 10.81 4.98
N PRO A 5 36.83 9.77 5.76
CA PRO A 5 37.91 8.88 5.43
C PRO A 5 37.46 7.87 4.37
N LEU A 6 38.31 7.70 3.35
CA LEU A 6 38.19 6.70 2.30
C LEU A 6 38.73 5.35 2.80
N GLY A 7 38.02 4.26 2.49
CA GLY A 7 38.62 2.92 2.30
C GLY A 7 38.59 1.98 3.51
N GLY A 8 37.55 1.15 3.58
CA GLY A 8 37.59 -0.15 4.25
C GLY A 8 37.09 -1.20 3.26
N GLY A 9 37.99 -2.08 2.81
CA GLY A 9 37.67 -3.14 1.85
C GLY A 9 36.64 -4.12 2.42
N VAL A 10 35.65 -4.46 1.61
CA VAL A 10 34.65 -5.48 1.94
C VAL A 10 35.29 -6.84 1.70
N ASP A 11 35.44 -7.63 2.76
CA ASP A 11 35.74 -9.06 2.71
C ASP A 11 34.51 -9.80 2.10
N PRO A 12 34.65 -10.53 0.98
CA PRO A 12 33.52 -11.18 0.32
C PRO A 12 32.99 -12.44 1.03
N TYR A 13 33.60 -12.88 2.15
CA TYR A 13 33.22 -14.14 2.82
C TYR A 13 32.56 -13.98 4.19
N THR A 14 32.46 -12.76 4.71
CA THR A 14 31.67 -12.48 5.90
C THR A 14 30.40 -11.75 5.46
N GLY A 15 29.29 -12.50 5.41
CA GLY A 15 27.96 -11.92 5.27
C GLY A 15 27.81 -10.77 6.27
N PRO A 16 27.18 -9.66 5.88
CA PRO A 16 27.24 -8.45 6.68
C PRO A 16 26.63 -8.70 8.06
N ASP A 17 27.32 -8.24 9.10
CA ASP A 17 26.88 -8.32 10.48
C ASP A 17 25.44 -7.76 10.56
N PRO A 18 24.45 -8.52 11.07
CA PRO A 18 23.05 -8.10 11.09
C PRO A 18 22.81 -6.76 11.79
N ALA A 19 23.75 -6.30 12.65
CA ALA A 19 23.69 -4.99 13.27
C ALA A 19 24.12 -3.84 12.32
N THR A 20 24.93 -4.10 11.30
CA THR A 20 25.42 -3.08 10.35
C THR A 20 24.57 -2.95 9.09
N VAL A 21 23.73 -3.94 8.76
CA VAL A 21 22.87 -3.90 7.55
C VAL A 21 21.71 -2.92 7.65
N TYR A 22 21.43 -2.42 8.86
CA TYR A 22 20.22 -1.67 9.17
C TYR A 22 20.36 -0.14 9.04
N ASP A 23 21.58 0.39 8.89
CA ASP A 23 21.88 1.81 9.19
C ASP A 23 21.90 2.78 7.98
N TRP A 24 21.51 2.34 6.78
CA TRP A 24 21.53 3.21 5.58
C TRP A 24 20.17 3.73 5.11
N TYR A 25 19.09 3.46 5.83
CA TYR A 25 17.75 3.87 5.40
C TYR A 25 17.41 5.26 5.94
N ARG A 26 17.43 6.25 5.03
CA ARG A 26 16.82 7.56 5.28
C ARG A 26 15.33 7.47 4.93
N LEU A 27 14.50 7.18 5.93
CA LEU A 27 13.06 7.42 5.81
C LEU A 27 12.82 8.93 5.55
N PRO A 28 11.70 9.31 4.93
CA PRO A 28 11.42 10.73 4.74
C PRO A 28 11.20 11.38 6.10
N ASP A 29 11.75 12.57 6.30
CA ASP A 29 11.38 13.40 7.44
C ASP A 29 9.93 13.83 7.23
N THR A 30 9.03 13.31 8.07
CA THR A 30 7.61 13.62 8.01
C THR A 30 7.22 14.57 9.14
N TRP A 31 6.42 15.58 8.80
CA TRP A 31 5.74 16.41 9.79
C TRP A 31 4.24 16.35 9.51
N ILE A 32 3.43 16.25 10.56
CA ILE A 32 1.97 16.30 10.48
C ILE A 32 1.49 17.38 11.43
N SER A 33 0.82 18.39 10.89
CA SER A 33 0.23 19.48 11.68
C SER A 33 -1.17 19.10 12.13
N ARG A 34 -1.51 19.38 13.40
CA ARG A 34 -2.86 19.20 13.96
C ARG A 34 -3.31 20.48 14.64
N ALA A 35 -4.57 20.87 14.42
CA ALA A 35 -5.19 22.02 15.05
C ALA A 35 -6.50 21.60 15.73
N HIS A 36 -6.72 22.10 16.94
CA HIS A 36 -7.96 21.89 17.69
C HIS A 36 -8.51 23.26 18.13
N LEU A 37 -9.74 23.55 17.74
CA LEU A 37 -10.47 24.74 18.19
C LEU A 37 -11.75 24.30 18.87
N SER A 38 -11.92 24.59 20.15
CA SER A 38 -13.16 24.32 20.88
C SER A 38 -13.72 25.57 21.51
N ARG A 39 -15.05 25.64 21.55
CA ARG A 39 -15.80 26.67 22.25
C ARG A 39 -16.95 26.05 23.02
N GLU A 40 -17.03 26.43 24.28
CA GLU A 40 -18.14 26.07 25.15
C GLU A 40 -19.15 27.23 25.18
N PHE A 41 -20.44 26.88 25.07
CA PHE A 41 -21.57 27.78 25.15
C PHE A 41 -22.44 27.36 26.34
N PRO A 42 -22.46 28.14 27.43
CA PRO A 42 -23.37 27.88 28.54
C PRO A 42 -24.83 27.92 28.06
N LEU A 43 -25.61 26.88 28.38
CA LEU A 43 -27.02 26.85 28.02
C LEU A 43 -27.84 27.86 28.84
N ALA A 44 -27.36 28.24 30.02
CA ALA A 44 -27.96 29.29 30.82
C ALA A 44 -28.08 30.63 30.06
N ASP A 45 -27.11 30.93 29.18
CA ASP A 45 -27.09 32.17 28.40
C ASP A 45 -28.10 32.15 27.24
N LEU A 46 -28.48 30.96 26.75
CA LEU A 46 -29.38 30.77 25.62
C LEU A 46 -30.83 30.47 26.02
N LEU A 47 -31.00 29.73 27.11
CA LEU A 47 -32.29 29.15 27.53
C LEU A 47 -32.73 29.62 28.93
N GLY A 48 -31.93 30.47 29.58
CA GLY A 48 -32.20 31.03 30.90
C GLY A 48 -31.72 30.16 32.05
N ALA A 49 -31.83 30.70 33.27
CA ALA A 49 -31.29 30.09 34.49
C ALA A 49 -31.85 28.69 34.84
N GLY A 50 -32.98 28.30 34.23
CA GLY A 50 -33.63 27.00 34.48
C GLY A 50 -32.82 25.77 34.03
N VAL A 51 -31.81 25.96 33.16
CA VAL A 51 -31.01 24.85 32.59
C VAL A 51 -29.71 24.58 33.36
N GLY A 52 -29.49 25.30 34.47
CA GLY A 52 -28.37 25.07 35.38
C GLY A 52 -27.00 25.28 34.73
N ARG A 53 -26.05 24.36 35.03
CA ARG A 53 -24.64 24.42 34.56
C ARG A 53 -24.40 23.70 33.22
N SER A 54 -25.48 23.37 32.52
CA SER A 54 -25.41 22.65 31.25
C SER A 54 -24.77 23.52 30.17
N ALA A 55 -24.03 22.91 29.25
CA ALA A 55 -23.34 23.63 28.17
C ALA A 55 -23.28 22.80 26.87
N ILE A 56 -23.27 23.50 25.73
CA ILE A 56 -22.95 22.93 24.42
C ILE A 56 -21.48 23.19 24.14
N ILE A 57 -20.74 22.15 23.77
CA ILE A 57 -19.35 22.24 23.33
C ILE A 57 -19.33 22.03 21.82
N VAL A 58 -18.82 23.01 21.08
CA VAL A 58 -18.56 22.89 19.65
C VAL A 58 -17.05 22.86 19.45
N ALA A 59 -16.54 21.82 18.81
CA ALA A 59 -15.13 21.65 18.52
C ALA A 59 -14.89 21.36 17.03
N LEU A 60 -13.80 21.90 16.50
CA LEU A 60 -13.27 21.64 15.18
C LEU A 60 -11.87 21.06 15.34
N ASP A 61 -11.71 19.81 14.94
CA ASP A 61 -10.42 19.14 14.84
C ASP A 61 -9.97 19.13 13.38
N VAL A 62 -8.79 19.68 13.08
CA VAL A 62 -8.20 19.66 11.73
C VAL A 62 -6.89 18.90 11.77
N GLU A 63 -6.83 17.80 11.04
CA GLU A 63 -5.61 17.03 10.81
C GLU A 63 -4.97 17.43 9.49
N ASN A 64 -3.63 17.41 9.47
CA ASN A 64 -2.82 17.91 8.38
C ASN A 64 -3.25 19.32 7.93
N PHE A 65 -3.33 20.25 8.90
CA PHE A 65 -3.79 21.63 8.65
C PHE A 65 -2.98 22.33 7.54
N LEU A 66 -1.69 22.03 7.42
CA LEU A 66 -0.81 22.59 6.39
C LEU A 66 -0.90 21.86 5.04
N ASN A 67 -1.78 20.85 4.93
CA ASN A 67 -2.06 20.05 3.73
C ASN A 67 -0.81 19.53 3.04
N MET A 68 0.04 18.88 3.82
CA MET A 68 1.20 18.21 3.28
C MET A 68 0.83 16.88 2.64
N THR A 69 1.37 16.61 1.46
CA THR A 69 1.11 15.36 0.71
C THR A 69 2.41 14.66 0.33
N GLY A 70 3.47 14.90 1.11
CA GLY A 70 4.77 14.28 0.87
C GLY A 70 4.74 12.77 1.13
N PRO A 71 5.75 12.03 0.64
CA PRO A 71 5.91 10.62 0.99
C PRO A 71 6.07 10.49 2.51
N ALA A 72 5.26 9.63 3.11
CA ALA A 72 5.31 9.26 4.51
C ALA A 72 6.25 8.06 4.75
N ASP A 73 6.44 7.22 3.75
CA ASP A 73 7.27 6.02 3.81
C ASP A 73 7.84 5.68 2.41
N TYR A 74 8.87 4.84 2.35
CA TYR A 74 9.41 4.29 1.10
C TYR A 74 9.34 2.77 1.11
N TYR A 75 8.91 2.16 0.00
CA TYR A 75 9.07 0.72 -0.19
C TYR A 75 10.49 0.39 -0.66
N ARG A 76 11.01 -0.75 -0.19
CA ARG A 76 12.39 -1.20 -0.46
C ARG A 76 12.51 -1.70 -1.88
N ASP A 77 13.43 -1.13 -2.65
CA ASP A 77 13.96 -1.76 -3.84
C ASP A 77 15.15 -2.66 -3.48
N LEU A 78 15.00 -3.98 -3.62
CA LEU A 78 16.10 -4.94 -3.46
C LEU A 78 17.00 -5.05 -4.70
N SER A 79 16.59 -4.50 -5.83
CA SER A 79 17.30 -4.58 -7.11
C SER A 79 18.26 -3.43 -7.37
N GLY A 80 18.22 -2.37 -6.54
CA GLY A 80 19.13 -1.22 -6.64
C GLY A 80 18.91 -0.35 -7.87
N LEU A 81 17.76 -0.46 -8.53
CA LEU A 81 17.43 0.18 -9.81
C LEU A 81 16.50 1.40 -9.67
N SER A 82 15.82 1.61 -8.53
CA SER A 82 15.02 2.81 -8.29
C SER A 82 14.65 2.99 -6.81
N SER A 83 15.09 4.09 -6.20
CA SER A 83 14.77 4.47 -4.82
C SER A 83 13.47 5.29 -4.69
N GLY A 84 12.51 5.08 -5.57
CA GLY A 84 11.23 5.81 -5.54
C GLY A 84 10.30 5.29 -4.42
N PRO A 85 9.41 6.13 -3.86
CA PRO A 85 8.48 5.73 -2.80
C PRO A 85 7.54 4.60 -3.21
N ASP A 86 7.34 4.40 -4.52
CA ASP A 86 6.40 3.42 -5.07
C ASP A 86 7.05 2.11 -5.54
N PHE A 87 8.38 2.00 -5.52
CA PHE A 87 9.08 0.84 -6.08
C PHE A 87 9.14 -0.33 -5.10
N ASP A 88 8.88 -1.53 -5.60
CA ASP A 88 8.90 -2.78 -4.83
C ASP A 88 9.39 -3.94 -5.69
N VAL A 89 9.96 -4.95 -5.05
CA VAL A 89 10.51 -6.18 -5.63
C VAL A 89 9.45 -6.97 -6.40
N GLU A 90 8.18 -6.84 -6.02
CA GLU A 90 7.06 -7.43 -6.73
C GLU A 90 6.87 -6.84 -8.15
N SER A 91 7.33 -5.63 -8.46
CA SER A 91 7.22 -5.10 -9.83
C SER A 91 8.26 -5.68 -10.82
N ILE A 92 9.11 -6.61 -10.38
CA ILE A 92 10.29 -7.06 -11.15
C ILE A 92 9.99 -8.26 -12.06
N ARG A 93 8.91 -9.00 -11.85
CA ARG A 93 8.65 -10.21 -12.65
C ARG A 93 8.50 -9.86 -14.13
N VAL A 94 9.25 -10.56 -14.96
CA VAL A 94 9.18 -10.44 -16.43
C VAL A 94 8.31 -11.55 -17.01
N LYS A 95 7.81 -11.38 -18.24
CA LYS A 95 6.96 -12.39 -18.90
C LYS A 95 7.53 -13.82 -18.82
N GLY A 96 8.86 -13.97 -18.91
CA GLY A 96 9.56 -15.25 -18.81
C GLY A 96 9.40 -15.97 -17.47
N ASP A 97 9.04 -15.27 -16.40
CA ASP A 97 8.82 -15.85 -15.07
C ASP A 97 7.46 -16.55 -14.95
N PHE A 98 6.59 -16.42 -15.96
CA PHE A 98 5.26 -17.02 -15.99
C PHE A 98 5.28 -18.30 -16.83
N SER A 99 4.60 -19.35 -16.36
CA SER A 99 4.52 -20.61 -17.11
C SER A 99 3.83 -20.42 -18.46
N ALA A 100 4.46 -20.95 -19.51
CA ALA A 100 3.94 -20.98 -20.88
C ALA A 100 2.75 -21.97 -21.06
N THR A 101 2.44 -22.77 -20.04
CA THR A 101 1.32 -23.73 -20.07
C THR A 101 0.00 -22.97 -20.14
N LEU A 102 -0.87 -23.28 -21.11
CA LEU A 102 -2.20 -22.67 -21.20
C LEU A 102 -3.09 -23.18 -20.06
N HIS A 103 -3.90 -22.32 -19.44
CA HIS A 103 -4.90 -22.75 -18.43
C HIS A 103 -6.30 -22.65 -19.02
N TYR A 104 -7.06 -23.75 -18.98
CA TYR A 104 -8.37 -23.85 -19.63
C TYR A 104 -9.51 -23.77 -18.62
N GLN A 105 -10.58 -23.05 -18.99
CA GLN A 105 -11.79 -22.90 -18.17
C GLN A 105 -12.45 -24.24 -17.86
N SER A 106 -12.52 -25.14 -18.84
CA SER A 106 -13.18 -26.44 -18.73
C SER A 106 -12.29 -27.59 -19.20
N ALA A 107 -12.59 -28.80 -18.71
CA ALA A 107 -12.05 -30.03 -19.25
C ALA A 107 -12.74 -30.34 -20.60
N ASP A 108 -11.97 -30.78 -21.58
CA ASP A 108 -12.47 -31.21 -22.88
C ASP A 108 -11.85 -32.55 -23.27
N ALA A 109 -12.69 -33.58 -23.42
CA ALA A 109 -12.31 -34.94 -23.79
C ALA A 109 -11.56 -35.03 -25.12
N GLN A 110 -11.75 -34.06 -26.02
CA GLN A 110 -11.04 -33.97 -27.29
C GLN A 110 -9.65 -33.34 -27.17
N ARG A 111 -9.33 -32.76 -26.01
CA ARG A 111 -8.10 -32.01 -25.73
C ARG A 111 -7.44 -32.54 -24.45
N PRO A 112 -6.59 -33.58 -24.55
CA PRO A 112 -5.95 -34.21 -23.39
C PRO A 112 -5.17 -33.22 -22.50
N GLU A 113 -4.65 -32.13 -23.08
CA GLU A 113 -3.97 -31.07 -22.34
C GLU A 113 -4.83 -30.41 -21.25
N THR A 114 -6.16 -30.46 -21.39
CA THR A 114 -7.12 -29.86 -20.42
C THR A 114 -7.33 -30.71 -19.16
N TYR A 115 -6.79 -31.93 -19.13
CA TYR A 115 -6.79 -32.83 -17.98
C TYR A 115 -5.43 -32.95 -17.31
N SER A 116 -4.40 -32.27 -17.82
CA SER A 116 -3.05 -32.37 -17.26
C SER A 116 -3.04 -31.88 -15.81
N ARG A 117 -2.09 -32.39 -15.02
CA ARG A 117 -1.92 -31.98 -13.61
C ARG A 117 -1.68 -30.48 -13.49
N ASP A 118 -1.04 -29.87 -14.48
CA ASP A 118 -0.73 -28.44 -14.53
C ASP A 118 -1.96 -27.56 -14.76
N GLN A 119 -3.15 -28.14 -14.95
CA GLN A 119 -4.42 -27.41 -14.97
C GLN A 119 -5.00 -27.16 -13.58
N TYR A 120 -4.48 -27.83 -12.55
CA TYR A 120 -5.08 -27.85 -11.22
C TYR A 120 -4.12 -27.40 -10.13
N ASP A 121 -4.66 -26.75 -9.11
CA ASP A 121 -3.94 -26.45 -7.88
C ASP A 121 -3.80 -27.69 -6.98
N VAL A 122 -3.18 -27.49 -5.81
CA VAL A 122 -2.98 -28.56 -4.81
C VAL A 122 -4.28 -29.09 -4.21
N PHE A 123 -5.39 -28.36 -4.35
CA PHE A 123 -6.72 -28.73 -3.87
C PHE A 123 -7.62 -29.30 -4.98
N GLY A 124 -7.10 -29.41 -6.21
CA GLY A 124 -7.85 -29.91 -7.36
C GLY A 124 -8.75 -28.87 -8.03
N ALA A 125 -8.65 -27.58 -7.68
CA ALA A 125 -9.33 -26.50 -8.38
C ALA A 125 -8.56 -26.08 -9.63
N ARG A 126 -9.26 -25.66 -10.69
CA ARG A 126 -8.60 -25.22 -11.93
C ARG A 126 -7.82 -23.93 -11.73
N LEU A 127 -6.64 -23.84 -12.35
CA LEU A 127 -5.79 -22.64 -12.36
C LEU A 127 -6.27 -21.57 -13.35
N TYR A 128 -7.34 -21.83 -14.10
CA TYR A 128 -8.00 -20.83 -14.94
C TYR A 128 -8.63 -19.73 -14.07
N ASN A 129 -8.51 -18.49 -14.53
CA ASN A 129 -9.10 -17.34 -13.88
C ASN A 129 -9.73 -16.41 -14.93
N ALA A 130 -11.04 -16.23 -14.86
CA ALA A 130 -11.80 -15.40 -15.79
C ALA A 130 -11.42 -13.90 -15.73
N TYR A 131 -10.84 -13.42 -14.64
CA TYR A 131 -10.43 -12.01 -14.51
C TYR A 131 -9.16 -11.66 -15.30
N ILE A 132 -8.38 -12.67 -15.70
CA ILE A 132 -7.15 -12.47 -16.48
C ILE A 132 -7.27 -12.96 -17.92
N ASP A 133 -8.36 -13.66 -18.25
CA ASP A 133 -8.75 -14.04 -19.61
C ASP A 133 -9.28 -12.79 -20.33
N ASP A 134 -8.40 -12.10 -21.06
CA ASP A 134 -8.66 -10.76 -21.59
C ASP A 134 -9.56 -10.81 -22.84
N ASN A 135 -9.50 -11.91 -23.58
CA ASN A 135 -10.28 -12.11 -24.81
C ASN A 135 -11.55 -12.95 -24.57
N LEU A 136 -11.75 -13.50 -23.37
CA LEU A 136 -12.88 -14.32 -22.94
C LEU A 136 -13.05 -15.60 -23.77
N ASP A 137 -11.95 -16.17 -24.26
CA ASP A 137 -11.97 -17.40 -25.07
C ASP A 137 -11.94 -18.69 -24.23
N GLY A 138 -11.88 -18.56 -22.90
CA GLY A 138 -11.82 -19.68 -21.96
C GLY A 138 -10.42 -20.28 -21.82
N VAL A 139 -9.39 -19.59 -22.32
CA VAL A 139 -7.99 -20.02 -22.29
C VAL A 139 -7.10 -18.87 -21.82
N VAL A 140 -6.44 -19.06 -20.68
CA VAL A 140 -5.46 -18.09 -20.17
C VAL A 140 -4.06 -18.42 -20.70
N THR A 141 -3.53 -17.50 -21.48
CA THR A 141 -2.18 -17.55 -22.07
C THR A 141 -1.10 -17.00 -21.13
N GLN A 142 0.17 -17.19 -21.49
CA GLN A 142 1.29 -16.59 -20.73
C GLN A 142 1.24 -15.06 -20.74
N ASP A 143 0.84 -14.47 -21.87
CA ASP A 143 0.68 -13.02 -22.03
C ASP A 143 -0.39 -12.48 -21.09
N GLU A 144 -1.52 -13.17 -20.98
CA GLU A 144 -2.62 -12.83 -20.08
C GLU A 144 -2.29 -13.01 -18.60
N LYS A 145 -1.48 -14.02 -18.25
CA LYS A 145 -0.95 -14.14 -16.89
C LYS A 145 -0.06 -12.96 -16.55
N PHE A 146 0.77 -12.53 -17.48
CA PHE A 146 1.66 -11.40 -17.30
C PHE A 146 0.88 -10.08 -17.23
N SER A 147 -0.09 -9.85 -18.13
CA SER A 147 -0.96 -8.67 -18.10
C SER A 147 -1.79 -8.62 -16.81
N GLY A 148 -2.35 -9.75 -16.39
CA GLY A 148 -3.07 -9.91 -15.13
C GLY A 148 -2.19 -9.59 -13.92
N TYR A 149 -0.95 -10.06 -13.92
CA TYR A 149 0.02 -9.72 -12.88
C TYR A 149 0.32 -8.22 -12.83
N GLN A 150 0.58 -7.59 -13.98
CA GLN A 150 0.83 -6.15 -14.04
C GLN A 150 -0.37 -5.33 -13.53
N ARG A 151 -1.61 -5.75 -13.85
CA ARG A 151 -2.83 -5.14 -13.31
C ARG A 151 -2.92 -5.29 -11.79
N TRP A 152 -2.59 -6.48 -11.27
CA TRP A 152 -2.56 -6.72 -9.82
C TRP A 152 -1.49 -5.86 -9.14
N VAL A 153 -0.26 -5.79 -9.68
CA VAL A 153 0.81 -4.93 -9.16
C VAL A 153 0.37 -3.47 -9.16
N SER A 154 -0.19 -2.98 -10.26
CA SER A 154 -0.69 -1.61 -10.38
C SER A 154 -1.78 -1.30 -9.35
N THR A 155 -2.74 -2.23 -9.18
CA THR A 155 -3.79 -2.09 -8.17
C THR A 155 -3.21 -2.05 -6.77
N ARG A 156 -2.31 -2.98 -6.45
CA ARG A 156 -1.65 -3.04 -5.15
C ARG A 156 -0.81 -1.79 -4.88
N GLN A 157 -0.14 -1.25 -5.90
CA GLN A 157 0.59 0.01 -5.80
C GLN A 157 -0.34 1.20 -5.57
N SER A 158 -1.48 1.26 -6.25
CA SER A 158 -2.46 2.34 -6.09
C SER A 158 -3.12 2.39 -4.70
N LEU A 159 -3.16 1.25 -4.01
CA LEU A 159 -3.73 1.11 -2.67
C LEU A 159 -2.70 1.35 -1.55
N ARG A 160 -1.47 1.78 -1.87
CA ARG A 160 -0.43 2.02 -0.87
C ARG A 160 -0.68 3.31 -0.10
N GLU A 161 -0.40 3.26 1.20
CA GLU A 161 -0.46 4.41 2.12
C GLU A 161 0.93 4.99 2.39
N ASN A 162 1.79 5.09 1.37
CA ASN A 162 3.12 5.67 1.48
C ASN A 162 3.14 7.20 1.37
N TYR A 163 1.98 7.84 1.25
CA TYR A 163 1.84 9.29 1.23
C TYR A 163 1.02 9.77 2.42
N GLN A 164 1.31 10.98 2.89
CA GLN A 164 0.53 11.59 3.96
C GLN A 164 -0.92 11.81 3.53
N PHE A 165 -1.87 11.46 4.40
CA PHE A 165 -3.28 11.72 4.17
C PHE A 165 -3.54 13.22 3.95
N PRO A 166 -4.43 13.59 3.01
CA PRO A 166 -4.78 14.99 2.79
C PRO A 166 -5.45 15.62 4.02
N ARG A 167 -5.58 16.95 4.05
CA ARG A 167 -6.24 17.68 5.14
C ARG A 167 -7.63 17.08 5.44
N GLN A 168 -7.85 16.73 6.71
CA GLN A 168 -9.15 16.26 7.21
C GLN A 168 -9.67 17.20 8.29
N ALA A 169 -10.97 17.46 8.29
CA ALA A 169 -11.61 18.35 9.27
C ALA A 169 -12.85 17.67 9.87
N TYR A 170 -12.95 17.68 11.19
CA TYR A 170 -13.99 17.02 11.96
C TYR A 170 -14.70 18.04 12.84
N LEU A 171 -16.02 18.19 12.65
CA LEU A 171 -16.87 18.96 13.55
C LEU A 171 -17.42 18.04 14.64
N ARG A 172 -17.21 18.39 15.90
CA ARG A 172 -17.73 17.68 17.07
C ARG A 172 -18.66 18.59 17.85
N VAL A 173 -19.82 18.06 18.21
CA VAL A 173 -20.78 18.74 19.10
C VAL A 173 -21.01 17.84 20.30
N GLY A 174 -20.71 18.35 21.48
CA GLY A 174 -20.89 17.67 22.76
C GLY A 174 -21.85 18.43 23.67
N PHE A 175 -22.49 17.70 24.58
CA PHE A 175 -23.31 18.28 25.63
C PHE A 175 -22.67 17.94 26.99
N ARG A 176 -22.57 18.93 27.86
CA ARG A 176 -22.18 18.75 29.26
C ARG A 176 -23.39 19.06 30.13
N PHE A 177 -23.68 18.19 31.09
CA PHE A 177 -24.77 18.32 32.05
C PHE A 177 -24.21 18.39 33.47
#